data_AF-A0A1F9IR45-F1
#
_entry.id   AF-A0A1F9IR45-F1
#
_cell.length_a   1.000
_cell.length_b   1.000
_cell.length_c   1.000
_cell.angle_alpha   90.00
_cell.angle_beta   90.00
_cell.angle_gamma   90.00
#
_symmetry.space_group_name_H-M   'P 1'
#
loop_
_entity.id
_entity.type
_entity.pdbx_description
1 polymer ?
#
loop_
_entity_poly.entity_id
_entity_poly.type
_entity_poly.pdbx_seq_one_letter_code
_entity_poly.pdbx_strand_id
1 'polypeptide(L)'
;MESILKKQSGFSLIEVLVTMILVTTGVLGMVAMQSRSIHYTQESVQRNAAVNLTNQLIEVLRANPGLIFDDVPPKQPASSDLKADSIFYKAKGSDFSPSPATLTAGACVAPSTPQKQRDCWLEQVKSQLPNASALLNDHLYICRSSEPTATSVPKCDNKGSTLEIQLAWSVKKGTCPDDRAPNETTCIYRTRIEL
;
A
#
# COMPACT_ATOMS: atom_id res chain seq x y z
N MET A 1 -14.60 -69.60 -27.18
CA MET A 1 -14.53 -68.25 -26.59
C MET A 1 -13.72 -68.37 -25.31
N GLU A 2 -12.39 -68.31 -25.42
CA GLU A 2 -11.49 -68.44 -24.27
C GLU A 2 -11.63 -67.21 -23.39
N SER A 3 -12.06 -67.42 -22.14
CA SER A 3 -12.03 -66.39 -21.11
C SER A 3 -10.60 -66.30 -20.57
N ILE A 4 -9.91 -65.21 -20.89
CA ILE A 4 -8.64 -64.87 -20.26
C ILE A 4 -8.93 -64.52 -18.80
N LEU A 5 -8.82 -65.50 -17.91
CA LEU A 5 -8.86 -65.28 -16.45
C LEU A 5 -7.62 -64.48 -16.04
N LYS A 6 -7.78 -63.16 -15.96
CA LYS A 6 -6.79 -62.25 -15.35
C LYS A 6 -6.61 -62.65 -13.89
N LYS A 7 -5.39 -63.08 -13.53
CA LYS A 7 -4.99 -63.35 -12.14
C LYS A 7 -4.97 -62.02 -11.38
N GLN A 8 -5.94 -61.82 -10.49
CA GLN A 8 -6.03 -60.62 -9.66
C GLN A 8 -4.95 -60.69 -8.56
N SER A 9 -3.86 -59.95 -8.73
CA SER A 9 -2.88 -59.76 -7.65
C SER A 9 -3.46 -58.79 -6.62
N GLY A 10 -3.82 -59.29 -5.45
CA GLY A 10 -4.22 -58.45 -4.32
C GLY A 10 -3.08 -57.54 -3.87
N PHE A 11 -3.40 -56.32 -3.49
CA PHE A 11 -2.45 -55.35 -2.94
C PHE A 11 -1.78 -55.90 -1.68
N SER A 12 -0.46 -55.74 -1.58
CA SER A 12 0.26 -56.03 -0.34
C SER A 12 0.05 -54.89 0.67
N LEU A 13 -0.11 -55.20 1.95
CA LEU A 13 -0.32 -54.20 3.01
C LEU A 13 0.85 -53.19 3.07
N ILE A 14 2.06 -53.62 2.71
CA ILE A 14 3.24 -52.74 2.60
C ILE A 14 3.13 -51.72 1.46
N GLU A 15 2.48 -52.07 0.35
CA GLU A 15 2.34 -51.21 -0.82
C GLU A 15 1.42 -50.02 -0.51
N VAL A 16 0.30 -50.28 0.18
CA VAL A 16 -0.62 -49.24 0.64
C VAL A 16 0.06 -48.31 1.65
N LEU A 17 0.84 -48.88 2.58
CA LEU A 17 1.55 -48.10 3.60
C LEU A 17 2.60 -47.18 2.97
N VAL A 18 3.39 -47.67 2.02
CA VAL A 18 4.37 -46.86 1.28
C VAL A 18 3.66 -45.79 0.45
N THR A 19 2.55 -46.13 -0.23
CA THR A 19 1.78 -45.17 -1.02
C THR A 19 1.23 -44.04 -0.13
N MET A 20 0.73 -44.36 1.06
CA MET A 20 0.24 -43.36 2.00
C MET A 20 1.36 -42.43 2.49
N ILE A 21 2.57 -42.95 2.72
CA ILE A 21 3.75 -42.15 3.10
C ILE A 21 4.16 -41.22 1.94
N LEU A 22 4.22 -41.74 0.70
CA LEU A 22 4.58 -40.94 -0.47
C LEU A 22 3.54 -39.84 -0.75
N VAL A 23 2.25 -40.16 -0.66
CA VAL A 23 1.17 -39.18 -0.86
C VAL A 23 1.20 -38.11 0.23
N THR A 24 1.35 -38.49 1.51
CA THR A 24 1.37 -37.51 2.60
C THR A 24 2.59 -36.57 2.52
N THR A 25 3.78 -37.11 2.24
CA THR A 25 4.98 -36.28 2.02
C THR A 25 4.85 -35.36 0.80
N GLY A 26 4.27 -35.85 -0.31
CA GLY A 26 3.99 -35.05 -1.49
C GLY A 26 3.00 -33.91 -1.24
N VAL A 27 1.91 -34.17 -0.51
CA VAL A 27 0.90 -33.16 -0.14
C VAL A 27 1.51 -32.10 0.78
N LEU A 28 2.30 -32.49 1.78
CA LEU A 28 2.99 -31.54 2.67
C LEU A 28 3.95 -30.63 1.89
N GLY A 29 4.71 -31.19 0.93
CA GLY A 29 5.58 -30.42 0.05
C GLY A 29 4.81 -29.39 -0.79
N MET A 30 3.68 -29.80 -1.39
CA MET A 30 2.83 -28.91 -2.17
C MET A 30 2.23 -27.78 -1.32
N VAL A 31 1.73 -28.08 -0.12
CA VAL A 31 1.17 -27.07 0.80
C VAL A 31 2.22 -26.05 1.23
N ALA A 32 3.45 -26.50 1.51
CA ALA A 32 4.55 -25.60 1.87
C ALA A 32 4.88 -24.61 0.73
N MET A 33 4.89 -25.07 -0.53
CA MET A 33 5.09 -24.21 -1.69
C MET A 33 3.91 -23.24 -1.91
N GLN A 34 2.66 -23.73 -1.78
CA GLN A 34 1.46 -22.90 -1.90
C GLN A 34 1.44 -21.78 -0.85
N SER A 35 1.83 -22.07 0.40
CA SER A 35 1.90 -21.06 1.46
C SER A 35 2.83 -19.90 1.09
N ARG A 36 4.02 -20.17 0.56
CA ARG A 36 4.95 -19.12 0.11
C ARG A 36 4.37 -18.31 -1.05
N SER A 37 3.74 -18.98 -2.01
CA SER A 37 3.09 -18.31 -3.15
C SER A 37 1.98 -17.35 -2.72
N ILE A 38 1.14 -17.78 -1.76
CA ILE A 38 0.08 -16.93 -1.18
C ILE A 38 0.70 -15.69 -0.53
N HIS A 39 1.79 -15.83 0.22
CA HIS A 39 2.46 -14.68 0.85
C HIS A 39 2.96 -13.66 -0.17
N TYR A 40 3.63 -14.10 -1.24
CA TYR A 40 4.10 -13.20 -2.30
C TYR A 40 2.95 -12.49 -3.03
N THR A 41 1.84 -13.21 -3.23
CA THR A 41 0.65 -12.64 -3.89
C THR A 41 0.02 -11.56 -3.03
N GLN A 42 -0.12 -11.81 -1.72
CA GLN A 42 -0.69 -10.84 -0.78
C GLN A 42 0.15 -9.55 -0.70
N GLU A 43 1.48 -9.66 -0.59
CA GLU A 43 2.37 -8.48 -0.60
C GLU A 43 2.23 -7.67 -1.89
N SER A 44 2.13 -8.36 -3.03
CA SER A 44 1.92 -7.71 -4.32
C SER A 44 0.59 -6.96 -4.37
N VAL A 45 -0.49 -7.53 -3.83
CA VAL A 45 -1.80 -6.87 -3.74
C VAL A 45 -1.71 -5.60 -2.89
N GLN A 46 -1.07 -5.65 -1.72
CA GLN A 46 -0.98 -4.48 -0.83
C GLN A 46 -0.13 -3.36 -1.43
N ARG A 47 0.99 -3.70 -2.06
CA ARG A 47 1.81 -2.72 -2.75
C ARG A 47 1.07 -2.08 -3.94
N ASN A 48 0.33 -2.86 -4.71
CA ASN A 48 -0.51 -2.33 -5.79
C ASN A 48 -1.63 -1.43 -5.25
N ALA A 49 -2.25 -1.78 -4.13
CA ALA A 49 -3.22 -0.92 -3.46
C ALA A 49 -2.57 0.41 -3.05
N ALA A 50 -1.38 0.40 -2.43
CA ALA A 50 -0.66 1.61 -2.07
C ALA A 50 -0.29 2.48 -3.28
N VAL A 51 0.14 1.89 -4.40
CA VAL A 51 0.39 2.60 -5.66
C VAL A 51 -0.91 3.26 -6.17
N ASN A 52 -2.01 2.51 -6.22
CA ASN A 52 -3.29 3.02 -6.69
C ASN A 52 -3.82 4.15 -5.79
N LEU A 53 -3.75 3.99 -4.48
CA LEU A 53 -4.14 5.01 -3.50
C LEU A 53 -3.28 6.28 -3.65
N THR A 54 -1.99 6.13 -3.92
CA THR A 54 -1.11 7.28 -4.16
C THR A 54 -1.48 8.00 -5.44
N ASN A 55 -1.75 7.27 -6.54
CA ASN A 55 -2.22 7.86 -7.79
C ASN A 55 -3.55 8.60 -7.60
N GLN A 56 -4.49 8.03 -6.86
CA GLN A 56 -5.74 8.71 -6.52
C GLN A 56 -5.50 10.03 -5.77
N LEU A 57 -4.59 10.05 -4.80
CA LEU A 57 -4.21 11.29 -4.12
C LEU A 57 -3.62 12.30 -5.11
N ILE A 58 -2.70 11.88 -5.98
CA ILE A 58 -2.08 12.75 -6.98
C ILE A 58 -3.14 13.42 -7.87
N GLU A 59 -4.13 12.67 -8.32
CA GLU A 59 -5.24 13.23 -9.12
C GLU A 59 -6.07 14.23 -8.32
N VAL A 60 -6.30 13.98 -7.02
CA VAL A 60 -6.95 14.96 -6.13
C VAL A 60 -6.10 16.22 -5.98
N LEU A 61 -4.77 16.12 -5.87
CA LEU A 61 -3.88 17.28 -5.80
C LEU A 61 -3.95 18.11 -7.11
N ARG A 62 -3.88 17.43 -8.27
CA ARG A 62 -3.97 18.06 -9.59
C ARG A 62 -5.32 18.73 -9.86
N ALA A 63 -6.40 18.15 -9.36
CA ALA A 63 -7.73 18.73 -9.45
C ALA A 63 -7.90 20.00 -8.59
N ASN A 64 -7.01 20.22 -7.61
CA ASN A 64 -7.09 21.32 -6.65
C ASN A 64 -5.81 22.19 -6.62
N PRO A 65 -5.37 22.76 -7.75
CA PRO A 65 -4.09 23.46 -7.85
C PRO A 65 -4.00 24.67 -6.91
N GLY A 66 -5.11 25.35 -6.62
CA GLY A 66 -5.13 26.51 -5.70
C GLY A 66 -4.87 26.17 -4.23
N LEU A 67 -4.89 24.90 -3.86
CA LEU A 67 -4.49 24.42 -2.53
C LEU A 67 -3.04 23.96 -2.49
N ILE A 68 -2.36 23.94 -3.62
CA ILE A 68 -1.01 23.39 -3.78
C ILE A 68 -0.02 24.44 -4.25
N PHE A 69 -0.44 25.36 -5.11
CA PHE A 69 0.39 26.44 -5.65
C PHE A 69 -0.06 27.80 -5.12
N ASP A 70 0.90 28.68 -4.86
CA ASP A 70 0.61 30.07 -4.45
C ASP A 70 -0.06 30.88 -5.57
N ASP A 71 0.41 30.70 -6.82
CA ASP A 71 -0.14 31.37 -7.99
C ASP A 71 -0.68 30.35 -9.00
N VAL A 72 -2.01 30.37 -9.19
CA VAL A 72 -2.67 29.62 -10.27
C VAL A 72 -2.91 30.59 -11.44
N PRO A 73 -2.59 30.20 -12.69
CA PRO A 73 -2.90 31.02 -13.88
C PRO A 73 -4.36 31.51 -13.88
N PRO A 74 -4.64 32.76 -14.29
CA PRO A 74 -3.84 33.60 -15.20
C PRO A 74 -2.92 34.63 -14.51
N LYS A 75 -2.69 34.55 -13.20
CA LYS A 75 -1.82 35.50 -12.49
C LYS A 75 -0.37 35.40 -12.99
N GLN A 76 0.24 36.56 -13.28
CA GLN A 76 1.61 36.68 -13.79
C GLN A 76 2.49 37.45 -12.79
N PRO A 77 3.73 36.99 -12.54
CA PRO A 77 4.33 35.76 -13.06
C PRO A 77 3.66 34.51 -12.45
N ALA A 78 3.55 33.44 -13.24
CA ALA A 78 3.11 32.14 -12.73
C ALA A 78 4.29 31.52 -11.95
N SER A 79 4.58 32.05 -10.77
CA SER A 79 5.41 31.36 -9.79
C SER A 79 4.64 30.11 -9.35
N SER A 80 4.86 28.99 -10.04
CA SER A 80 4.35 27.67 -9.67
C SER A 80 5.07 27.10 -8.44
N ASP A 81 5.38 27.96 -7.49
CA ASP A 81 5.91 27.54 -6.22
C ASP A 81 4.81 26.83 -5.46
N LEU A 82 5.16 25.66 -4.94
CA LEU A 82 4.30 24.95 -4.02
C LEU A 82 4.11 25.80 -2.76
N LYS A 83 2.92 25.75 -2.18
CA LYS A 83 2.61 26.41 -0.91
C LYS A 83 3.46 25.85 0.22
N ALA A 84 3.69 26.65 1.26
CA ALA A 84 4.31 26.15 2.48
C ALA A 84 3.38 25.18 3.23
N ASP A 85 2.08 25.46 3.20
CA ASP A 85 1.03 24.70 3.85
C ASP A 85 -0.12 24.36 2.90
N SER A 86 -0.74 23.20 3.14
CA SER A 86 -1.90 22.73 2.39
C SER A 86 -2.69 21.77 3.25
N ILE A 87 -4.01 21.70 3.03
CA ILE A 87 -4.85 20.70 3.68
C ILE A 87 -4.46 19.26 3.32
N PHE A 88 -3.74 19.09 2.20
CA PHE A 88 -3.26 17.80 1.75
C PHE A 88 -1.89 17.43 2.33
N TYR A 89 -1.18 18.39 2.92
CA TYR A 89 0.10 18.12 3.55
C TYR A 89 -0.11 17.53 4.94
N LYS A 90 0.78 16.62 5.29
CA LYS A 90 0.83 15.98 6.59
C LYS A 90 2.28 15.66 6.92
N ALA A 91 2.81 16.31 7.95
CA ALA A 91 4.11 15.97 8.48
C ALA A 91 4.07 14.62 9.22
N LYS A 92 5.22 13.96 9.29
CA LYS A 92 5.42 12.81 10.19
C LYS A 92 5.20 13.25 11.63
N GLY A 93 4.47 12.47 12.41
CA GLY A 93 4.16 12.79 13.81
C GLY A 93 3.01 13.78 13.98
N SER A 94 2.35 14.20 12.89
CA SER A 94 1.27 15.19 12.91
C SER A 94 0.03 14.67 12.20
N ASP A 95 -1.13 15.17 12.59
CA ASP A 95 -2.41 14.89 11.93
C ASP A 95 -2.67 15.86 10.77
N PHE A 96 -3.63 15.51 9.92
CA PHE A 96 -4.11 16.43 8.90
C PHE A 96 -4.76 17.67 9.54
N SER A 97 -4.53 18.83 8.93
CA SER A 97 -5.20 20.08 9.31
C SER A 97 -6.01 20.60 8.11
N PRO A 98 -7.33 20.83 8.25
CA PRO A 98 -8.17 20.47 9.39
C PRO A 98 -8.24 18.95 9.58
N SER A 99 -8.60 18.50 10.79
CA SER A 99 -8.78 17.08 11.10
C SER A 99 -9.81 16.42 10.17
N PRO A 100 -9.65 15.13 9.81
CA PRO A 100 -10.62 14.43 8.97
C PRO A 100 -12.01 14.42 9.60
N ALA A 101 -13.03 14.79 8.82
CA ALA A 101 -14.40 14.77 9.28
C ALA A 101 -14.94 13.33 9.40
N THR A 102 -15.92 13.12 10.27
CA THR A 102 -16.66 11.85 10.32
C THR A 102 -17.46 11.69 9.03
N LEU A 103 -17.14 10.67 8.24
CA LEU A 103 -17.79 10.41 6.96
C LEU A 103 -19.10 9.64 7.18
N THR A 104 -20.19 10.12 6.57
CA THR A 104 -21.46 9.37 6.53
C THR A 104 -21.42 8.32 5.41
N ALA A 105 -22.29 7.31 5.50
CA ALA A 105 -22.44 6.32 4.43
C ALA A 105 -22.70 7.01 3.07
N GLY A 106 -21.95 6.63 2.04
CA GLY A 106 -22.05 7.21 0.69
C GLY A 106 -21.32 8.54 0.49
N ALA A 107 -20.71 9.14 1.52
CA ALA A 107 -20.00 10.42 1.39
C ALA A 107 -18.84 10.40 0.37
N CYS A 108 -18.30 9.21 0.07
CA CYS A 108 -17.16 9.02 -0.83
C CYS A 108 -17.51 8.63 -2.25
N VAL A 109 -18.78 8.63 -2.63
CA VAL A 109 -19.20 8.35 -4.02
C VAL A 109 -18.86 9.52 -4.95
N ALA A 110 -19.11 10.74 -4.49
CA ALA A 110 -18.84 11.96 -5.26
C ALA A 110 -18.45 13.11 -4.30
N PRO A 111 -17.22 13.08 -3.74
CA PRO A 111 -16.77 14.09 -2.79
C PRO A 111 -16.61 15.46 -3.50
N SER A 112 -17.46 16.41 -3.13
CA SER A 112 -17.58 17.73 -3.77
C SER A 112 -16.61 18.79 -3.25
N THR A 113 -15.95 18.56 -2.11
CA THR A 113 -14.98 19.49 -1.54
C THR A 113 -13.60 18.85 -1.42
N PRO A 114 -12.52 19.64 -1.50
CA PRO A 114 -11.15 19.12 -1.42
C PRO A 114 -10.87 18.38 -0.11
N GLN A 115 -11.42 18.89 1.01
CA GLN A 115 -11.32 18.21 2.30
C GLN A 115 -12.04 16.86 2.30
N LYS A 116 -13.25 16.76 1.73
CA LYS A 116 -13.96 15.47 1.61
C LYS A 116 -13.22 14.50 0.69
N GLN A 117 -12.61 14.99 -0.39
CA GLN A 117 -11.79 14.17 -1.28
C GLN A 117 -10.61 13.54 -0.52
N ARG A 118 -9.87 14.36 0.24
CA ARG A 118 -8.79 13.90 1.12
C ARG A 118 -9.28 12.92 2.18
N ASP A 119 -10.37 13.24 2.88
CA ASP A 119 -10.87 12.43 3.98
C ASP A 119 -11.39 11.06 3.49
N CYS A 120 -12.05 11.04 2.33
CA CYS A 120 -12.46 9.81 1.67
C CYS A 120 -11.28 8.97 1.18
N TRP A 121 -10.26 9.62 0.61
CA TRP A 121 -9.01 8.95 0.28
C TRP A 121 -8.37 8.33 1.52
N LEU A 122 -8.31 9.05 2.64
CA LEU A 122 -7.76 8.55 3.89
C LEU A 122 -8.53 7.34 4.43
N GLU A 123 -9.85 7.32 4.28
CA GLU A 123 -10.67 6.15 4.65
C GLU A 123 -10.39 4.94 3.74
N GLN A 124 -10.14 5.17 2.44
CA GLN A 124 -9.69 4.11 1.54
C GLN A 124 -8.30 3.57 1.93
N VAL A 125 -7.38 4.45 2.34
CA VAL A 125 -6.07 4.04 2.86
C VAL A 125 -6.25 3.13 4.08
N LYS A 126 -7.07 3.53 5.05
CA LYS A 126 -7.33 2.75 6.27
C LYS A 126 -7.99 1.39 6.00
N SER A 127 -8.87 1.32 5.01
CA SER A 127 -9.64 0.11 4.70
C SER A 127 -8.91 -0.87 3.77
N GLN A 128 -8.09 -0.38 2.84
CA GLN A 128 -7.37 -1.22 1.88
C GLN A 128 -6.02 -1.70 2.41
N LEU A 129 -5.35 -0.92 3.28
CA LEU A 129 -4.04 -1.24 3.80
C LEU A 129 -4.09 -1.82 5.22
N PRO A 130 -3.46 -2.98 5.49
CA PRO A 130 -3.47 -3.62 6.80
C PRO A 130 -2.95 -2.71 7.92
N ASN A 131 -3.80 -2.49 8.94
CA ASN A 131 -3.47 -1.71 10.14
C ASN A 131 -2.93 -0.29 9.84
N ALA A 132 -3.27 0.29 8.68
CA ALA A 132 -2.79 1.61 8.30
C ALA A 132 -3.23 2.70 9.29
N SER A 133 -4.42 2.56 9.91
CA SER A 133 -4.93 3.47 10.95
C SER A 133 -3.94 3.71 12.10
N ALA A 134 -3.24 2.67 12.56
CA ALA A 134 -2.25 2.77 13.64
C ALA A 134 -0.93 3.41 13.18
N LEU A 135 -0.66 3.40 11.88
CA LEU A 135 0.59 3.88 11.29
C LEU A 135 0.45 5.31 10.71
N LEU A 136 -0.75 5.88 10.72
CA LEU A 136 -1.05 7.17 10.10
C LEU A 136 -0.17 8.29 10.65
N ASN A 137 -0.02 8.38 11.96
CA ASN A 137 0.71 9.50 12.56
C ASN A 137 2.22 9.39 12.29
N ASP A 138 2.81 8.21 12.52
CA ASP A 138 4.27 8.00 12.48
C ASP A 138 4.86 7.67 11.10
N HIS A 139 4.07 7.07 10.20
CA HIS A 139 4.60 6.48 8.96
C HIS A 139 3.87 6.89 7.68
N LEU A 140 2.76 7.62 7.78
CA LEU A 140 2.14 8.29 6.63
C LEU A 140 2.50 9.77 6.64
N TYR A 141 3.06 10.27 5.55
CA TYR A 141 3.32 11.70 5.39
C TYR A 141 3.19 12.12 3.92
N ILE A 142 2.86 13.39 3.75
CA ILE A 142 2.76 14.09 2.47
C ILE A 142 3.44 15.43 2.70
N CYS A 143 4.61 15.64 2.13
CA CYS A 143 5.40 16.83 2.40
C CYS A 143 6.23 17.24 1.19
N ARG A 144 6.68 18.49 1.19
CA ARG A 144 7.64 19.00 0.22
C ARG A 144 9.05 18.60 0.63
N SER A 145 9.82 18.12 -0.34
CA SER A 145 11.20 17.70 -0.11
C SER A 145 12.08 18.00 -1.33
N SER A 146 13.16 18.75 -1.13
CA SER A 146 14.12 19.03 -2.20
C SER A 146 14.92 17.79 -2.62
N GLU A 147 15.13 16.86 -1.70
CA GLU A 147 15.94 15.65 -1.89
C GLU A 147 15.12 14.38 -1.67
N PRO A 148 15.50 13.24 -2.30
CA PRO A 148 14.84 11.98 -2.02
C PRO A 148 15.19 11.50 -0.61
N THR A 149 14.20 11.06 0.15
CA THR A 149 14.48 10.41 1.42
C THR A 149 15.03 8.99 1.17
N ALA A 150 16.29 8.76 1.55
CA ALA A 150 16.96 7.44 1.49
C ALA A 150 16.87 6.65 2.81
N THR A 151 16.37 7.26 3.88
CA THR A 151 16.26 6.67 5.22
C THR A 151 14.81 6.47 5.66
N SER A 152 14.61 5.90 6.86
CA SER A 152 13.29 5.78 7.51
C SER A 152 12.78 7.10 8.10
N VAL A 153 13.64 8.10 8.25
CA VAL A 153 13.28 9.47 8.65
C VAL A 153 13.12 10.33 7.40
N PRO A 154 11.97 10.99 7.20
CA PRO A 154 11.73 11.83 6.02
C PRO A 154 12.47 13.16 6.10
N LYS A 155 12.94 13.65 4.95
CA LYS A 155 13.61 14.95 4.86
C LYS A 155 12.63 16.11 5.08
N CYS A 156 11.50 16.11 4.36
CA CYS A 156 10.39 17.07 4.48
C CYS A 156 10.82 18.51 4.81
N ASP A 157 11.78 19.06 4.08
CA ASP A 157 12.40 20.34 4.41
C ASP A 157 11.61 21.57 3.93
N ASN A 158 10.41 21.34 3.39
CA ASN A 158 9.52 22.35 2.83
C ASN A 158 10.14 23.16 1.69
N LYS A 159 11.13 22.58 1.00
CA LYS A 159 11.84 23.19 -0.12
C LYS A 159 11.65 22.41 -1.40
N GLY A 160 11.95 23.07 -2.51
CA GLY A 160 11.81 22.53 -3.85
C GLY A 160 10.36 22.45 -4.33
N SER A 161 10.22 21.90 -5.54
CA SER A 161 8.94 21.80 -6.29
C SER A 161 8.43 20.36 -6.37
N THR A 162 8.95 19.48 -5.52
CA THR A 162 8.61 18.06 -5.50
C THR A 162 7.89 17.72 -4.19
N LEU A 163 6.78 17.00 -4.29
CA LEU A 163 6.11 16.38 -3.16
C LEU A 163 6.59 14.95 -2.98
N GLU A 164 6.89 14.57 -1.75
CA GLU A 164 7.13 13.19 -1.35
C GLU A 164 5.90 12.67 -0.58
N ILE A 165 5.39 11.53 -1.03
CA ILE A 165 4.23 10.85 -0.45
C ILE A 165 4.71 9.49 0.04
N GLN A 166 4.43 9.17 1.31
CA GLN A 166 4.66 7.85 1.85
C GLN A 166 3.38 7.28 2.46
N LEU A 167 3.03 6.06 2.07
CA LEU A 167 2.04 5.23 2.72
C LEU A 167 2.73 4.08 3.46
N ALA A 168 2.07 3.56 4.50
CA ALA A 168 2.60 2.47 5.31
C ALA A 168 1.49 1.49 5.72
N TRP A 169 1.86 0.21 5.83
CA TRP A 169 0.97 -0.86 6.29
C TRP A 169 1.74 -1.91 7.10
N SER A 170 1.04 -2.63 7.97
CA SER A 170 1.64 -3.71 8.75
C SER A 170 1.78 -4.97 7.90
N VAL A 171 2.91 -5.66 8.06
CA VAL A 171 3.24 -6.90 7.37
C VAL A 171 3.85 -7.91 8.35
N LYS A 172 4.01 -9.15 7.92
CA LYS A 172 4.75 -10.14 8.72
C LYS A 172 6.24 -9.76 8.74
N LYS A 173 6.93 -10.15 9.81
CA LYS A 173 8.38 -9.90 9.96
C LYS A 173 9.15 -10.36 8.71
N GLY A 174 9.87 -9.44 8.08
CA GLY A 174 10.79 -9.71 6.99
C GLY A 174 10.14 -9.90 5.60
N THR A 175 8.88 -9.53 5.42
CA THR A 175 8.21 -9.62 4.10
C THR A 175 8.28 -8.34 3.28
N CYS A 176 8.64 -7.20 3.89
CA CYS A 176 8.80 -5.95 3.15
C CYS A 176 10.13 -5.92 2.38
N PRO A 177 10.12 -5.68 1.06
CA PRO A 177 11.34 -5.58 0.25
C PRO A 177 12.01 -4.21 0.31
N ASP A 178 11.35 -3.19 0.91
CA ASP A 178 11.88 -1.82 0.99
C ASP A 178 12.80 -1.69 2.21
N ASP A 179 14.10 -1.45 1.98
CA ASP A 179 15.14 -1.29 3.00
C ASP A 179 15.00 0.00 3.81
N ARG A 180 14.19 0.94 3.33
CA ARG A 180 13.87 2.20 4.04
C ARG A 180 12.73 2.02 5.05
N ALA A 181 12.17 0.81 5.14
CA ALA A 181 11.16 0.46 6.14
C ALA A 181 11.64 0.78 7.56
N PRO A 182 10.76 1.29 8.44
CA PRO A 182 11.15 1.71 9.78
C PRO A 182 11.44 0.52 10.72
N ASN A 183 10.86 -0.65 10.46
CA ASN A 183 11.03 -1.88 11.22
C ASN A 183 10.64 -3.10 10.35
N GLU A 184 10.91 -4.30 10.84
CA GLU A 184 10.68 -5.54 10.07
C GLU A 184 9.20 -5.90 9.87
N THR A 185 8.28 -5.25 10.59
CA THR A 185 6.83 -5.51 10.57
C THR A 185 6.02 -4.42 9.89
N THR A 186 6.67 -3.41 9.33
CA THR A 186 6.03 -2.29 8.65
C THR A 186 6.59 -2.19 7.25
N CYS A 187 5.72 -2.19 6.24
CA CYS A 187 6.14 -1.90 4.89
C CYS A 187 5.69 -0.51 4.47
N ILE A 188 6.43 0.07 3.52
CA ILE A 188 6.16 1.40 3.01
C ILE A 188 6.10 1.41 1.50
N TYR A 189 5.36 2.37 0.97
CA TYR A 189 5.46 2.79 -0.42
C TYR A 189 5.72 4.29 -0.43
N ARG A 190 6.87 4.69 -0.96
CA ARG A 190 7.30 6.09 -1.07
C ARG A 190 7.48 6.47 -2.52
N THR A 191 6.87 7.57 -2.93
CA THR A 191 7.03 8.14 -4.27
C THR A 191 7.26 9.65 -4.18
N ARG A 192 7.82 10.19 -5.26
CA ARG A 192 8.04 11.62 -5.44
C ARG A 192 7.33 12.07 -6.70
N ILE A 193 6.68 13.23 -6.64
CA ILE A 193 5.92 13.78 -7.75
C ILE A 193 6.25 15.25 -7.94
N GLU A 194 6.25 15.67 -9.20
CA GLU A 194 6.13 17.07 -9.59
C GLU A 194 4.71 17.23 -10.15
N LEU A 195 4.05 18.33 -9.78
CA LEU A 195 2.64 18.58 -10.06
C LEU A 195 2.45 19.57 -11.20
#